data_AF-A0A3Q0RBQ4-F1
#
_entry.id   AF-A0A3Q0RBQ4-F1
#
_cell.length_a   1.000
_cell.length_b   1.000
_cell.length_c   1.000
_cell.angle_alpha   90.00
_cell.angle_beta   90.00
_cell.angle_gamma   90.00
#
_symmetry.space_group_name_H-M   'P 1'
#
loop_
_entity.id
_entity.type
_entity.pdbx_description
1 polymer ?
#
loop_
_entity_poly.entity_id
_entity_poly.type
_entity_poly.pdbx_seq_one_letter_code
_entity_poly.pdbx_strand_id
1 'polypeptide(L)'
;MLYLNHVGFFSSPETGPVPPNATVIFEVEVFSVSMGPRTMAAFGKMDLNKDRSLSKAEVKEYLKLEYEKGGKPRDDPFYEKIMDDIFYKNDGDRDGVISAKEYNIYHHDEL
;
A
#
# COMPACT_ATOMS: atom_id res chain seq x y z
N MET A 1 13.89 21.31 19.54
CA MET A 1 13.25 20.18 20.24
C MET A 1 12.37 19.45 19.26
N LEU A 2 12.81 18.28 18.79
CA LEU A 2 12.00 17.38 17.97
C LEU A 2 12.06 16.01 18.66
N TYR A 3 10.88 15.49 19.02
CA TYR A 3 10.74 14.24 19.75
C TYR A 3 11.06 13.06 18.81
N LEU A 4 11.98 12.20 19.24
CA LEU A 4 12.31 10.95 18.58
C LEU A 4 11.42 9.85 19.19
N ASN A 5 10.46 9.33 18.42
CA ASN A 5 9.65 8.19 18.86
C ASN A 5 10.54 6.94 18.94
N HIS A 6 10.61 6.36 20.13
CA HIS A 6 11.39 5.18 20.44
C HIS A 6 10.68 3.94 19.86
N VAL A 7 11.24 3.32 18.82
CA VAL A 7 10.76 2.02 18.33
C VAL A 7 11.44 0.94 19.19
N GLY A 8 10.72 0.42 20.19
CA GLY A 8 11.23 -0.62 21.08
C GLY A 8 11.21 -2.00 20.40
N PHE A 9 12.39 -2.61 20.22
CA PHE A 9 12.49 -4.05 19.96
C PHE A 9 12.50 -4.79 21.30
N PHE A 10 11.44 -5.53 21.61
CA PHE A 10 11.48 -6.55 22.66
C PHE A 10 12.07 -7.83 22.07
N SER A 11 13.33 -8.15 22.40
CA SER A 11 13.88 -9.50 22.20
C SER A 11 13.81 -10.27 23.51
N SER A 12 13.13 -11.42 23.49
CA SER A 12 13.30 -12.45 24.51
C SER A 12 14.73 -13.01 24.43
N PRO A 13 15.33 -13.45 25.56
CA PRO A 13 16.76 -13.70 25.67
C PRO A 13 17.14 -15.07 25.11
N GLU A 14 17.02 -15.24 23.81
CA GLU A 14 17.59 -16.36 23.06
C GLU A 14 18.15 -15.84 21.72
N THR A 15 19.22 -15.06 21.86
CA THR A 15 20.28 -14.77 20.87
C THR A 15 19.83 -14.56 19.42
N GLY A 16 19.11 -13.46 19.17
CA GLY A 16 19.08 -12.84 17.84
C GLY A 16 20.36 -12.02 17.57
N PRO A 17 20.67 -11.68 16.30
CA PRO A 17 21.94 -11.03 15.87
C PRO A 17 22.13 -9.58 16.39
N VAL A 18 21.19 -9.07 17.18
CA VAL A 18 21.18 -7.69 17.67
C VAL A 18 21.41 -7.70 19.19
N PRO A 19 22.53 -7.13 19.67
CA PRO A 19 22.84 -7.07 21.09
C PRO A 19 21.83 -6.25 21.91
N PRO A 20 21.67 -6.53 23.22
CA PRO A 20 20.96 -5.64 24.13
C PRO A 20 21.57 -4.24 24.12
N ASN A 21 20.74 -3.19 24.12
CA ASN A 21 21.13 -1.78 24.00
C ASN A 21 21.77 -1.36 22.66
N ALA A 22 21.65 -2.16 21.59
CA ALA A 22 22.08 -1.75 20.26
C ALA A 22 21.10 -0.73 19.64
N THR A 23 21.63 0.38 19.14
CA THR A 23 20.89 1.28 18.25
C THR A 23 20.87 0.67 16.87
N VAL A 24 19.70 0.23 16.41
CA VAL A 24 19.53 -0.28 15.04
C VAL A 24 19.28 0.89 14.10
N ILE A 25 20.13 1.01 13.08
CA ILE A 25 19.99 1.98 12.00
C ILE A 25 19.45 1.22 10.79
N PHE A 26 18.26 1.57 10.32
CA PHE A 26 17.71 1.01 9.09
C PHE A 26 17.93 2.01 7.96
N GLU A 27 18.46 1.52 6.83
CA GLU A 27 18.37 2.24 5.56
C GLU A 27 17.09 1.77 4.87
N VAL A 28 16.09 2.64 4.87
CA VAL A 28 14.78 2.36 4.27
C VAL A 28 14.72 3.06 2.93
N GLU A 29 14.81 2.29 1.85
CA GLU A 29 14.49 2.79 0.52
C GLU A 29 13.00 2.59 0.23
N VAL A 30 12.27 3.70 0.08
CA VAL A 30 10.90 3.68 -0.43
C VAL A 30 10.96 3.50 -1.96
N PHE A 31 10.80 2.27 -2.44
CA PHE A 31 10.86 1.97 -3.87
C PHE A 31 9.69 2.56 -4.69
N SER A 32 8.50 2.68 -4.09
CA SER A 32 7.36 3.46 -4.59
C SER A 32 6.25 3.53 -3.55
N VAL A 33 5.61 4.69 -3.37
CA VAL A 33 4.28 4.78 -2.75
C VAL A 33 3.29 5.02 -3.88
N SER A 34 2.54 3.99 -4.27
CA SER A 34 1.40 4.18 -5.16
C SER A 34 0.13 3.79 -4.41
N MET A 35 -0.21 4.59 -3.41
CA MET A 35 -1.62 4.79 -3.10
C MET A 35 -2.05 5.93 -4.00
N GLY A 36 -2.80 5.62 -5.07
CA GLY A 36 -3.56 6.68 -5.76
C GLY A 36 -4.29 7.50 -4.68
N PRO A 37 -4.43 8.83 -4.84
CA PRO A 37 -5.01 9.68 -3.81
C PRO A 37 -6.30 9.03 -3.32
N ARG A 38 -6.31 8.50 -2.08
CA ARG A 38 -7.45 7.77 -1.46
C ARG A 38 -8.58 8.75 -1.21
N THR A 39 -9.15 9.23 -2.30
CA THR A 39 -10.22 10.19 -2.38
C THR A 39 -11.31 9.52 -3.18
N MET A 40 -12.55 9.74 -2.80
CA MET A 40 -13.70 9.26 -3.57
C MET A 40 -13.68 9.80 -5.02
N ALA A 41 -13.05 10.95 -5.25
CA ALA A 41 -12.84 11.51 -6.58
C ALA A 41 -11.86 10.68 -7.44
N ALA A 42 -10.84 10.05 -6.83
CA ALA A 42 -9.95 9.14 -7.54
C ALA A 42 -10.64 7.79 -7.79
N PHE A 43 -11.38 7.28 -6.79
CA PHE A 43 -12.21 6.09 -6.95
C PHE A 43 -13.12 6.20 -8.19
N GLY A 44 -13.85 7.31 -8.31
CA GLY A 44 -14.73 7.55 -9.46
C GLY A 44 -14.00 7.78 -10.79
N LYS A 45 -12.69 8.05 -10.79
CA LYS A 45 -11.87 8.11 -12.02
C LYS A 45 -11.32 6.74 -12.42
N MET A 46 -11.13 5.86 -11.44
CA MET A 46 -10.62 4.50 -11.65
C MET A 46 -11.75 3.53 -12.03
N ASP A 47 -12.94 3.72 -11.47
CA ASP A 47 -14.16 2.97 -11.79
C ASP A 47 -14.67 3.38 -13.19
N LEU A 48 -14.19 2.68 -14.22
CA LEU A 48 -14.46 3.00 -15.62
C LEU A 48 -15.84 2.49 -16.04
N ASN A 49 -16.26 1.35 -15.48
CA ASN A 49 -17.53 0.72 -15.81
C ASN A 49 -18.71 1.23 -14.93
N LYS A 50 -18.42 2.02 -13.89
CA LYS A 50 -19.37 2.62 -12.94
C LYS A 50 -20.15 1.59 -12.11
N ASP A 51 -19.55 0.44 -11.84
CA ASP A 51 -20.17 -0.61 -11.03
C ASP A 51 -19.99 -0.38 -9.51
N ARG A 52 -19.29 0.70 -9.13
CA ARG A 52 -18.95 1.06 -7.74
C ARG A 52 -18.03 0.06 -7.05
N SER A 53 -17.26 -0.67 -7.83
CA SER A 53 -16.15 -1.51 -7.40
C SER A 53 -14.93 -1.23 -8.27
N LEU A 54 -13.75 -1.65 -7.81
CA LEU A 54 -12.53 -1.58 -8.59
C LEU A 54 -12.06 -2.99 -8.88
N SER A 55 -12.12 -3.36 -10.16
CA SER A 55 -11.59 -4.62 -10.64
C SER A 55 -10.06 -4.58 -10.73
N LYS A 56 -9.45 -5.76 -10.81
CA LYS A 56 -7.99 -5.86 -11.03
C LYS A 56 -7.52 -5.12 -12.28
N ALA A 57 -8.35 -5.13 -13.34
CA ALA A 57 -8.02 -4.49 -14.60
C ALA A 57 -7.99 -2.95 -14.47
N GLU A 58 -9.00 -2.38 -13.82
CA GLU A 58 -9.12 -0.93 -13.62
C GLU A 58 -8.00 -0.37 -12.75
N VAL A 59 -7.67 -1.07 -11.66
CA VAL A 59 -6.54 -0.68 -10.81
C VAL A 59 -5.21 -0.77 -11.57
N LYS A 60 -5.02 -1.84 -12.38
CA LYS A 60 -3.80 -2.01 -13.20
C LYS A 60 -3.67 -0.91 -14.25
N GLU A 61 -4.76 -0.57 -14.93
CA GLU A 61 -4.77 0.49 -15.95
C GLU A 61 -4.44 1.85 -15.33
N TYR A 62 -5.07 2.18 -14.20
CA TYR A 62 -4.75 3.40 -13.46
C TYR A 62 -3.28 3.49 -13.06
N LEU A 63 -2.72 2.40 -12.51
CA LEU A 63 -1.31 2.36 -12.13
C LEU A 63 -0.40 2.54 -13.36
N LYS A 64 -0.69 1.87 -14.48
CA LYS A 64 0.08 2.06 -15.73
C LYS A 64 0.11 3.52 -16.15
N LEU A 65 -1.05 4.17 -16.21
CA LEU A 65 -1.18 5.58 -16.58
C LEU A 65 -0.40 6.51 -15.64
N GLU A 66 -0.45 6.28 -14.32
CA GLU A 66 0.29 7.11 -13.35
C GLU A 66 1.81 6.94 -13.47
N TYR A 67 2.30 5.71 -13.69
CA TYR A 67 3.73 5.45 -13.90
C TYR A 67 4.25 5.99 -15.24
N GLU A 68 3.43 5.94 -16.30
CA GLU A 68 3.73 6.56 -17.59
C GLU A 68 3.82 8.08 -17.49
N LYS A 69 2.88 8.74 -16.80
CA LYS A 69 2.95 10.18 -16.51
C LYS A 69 4.20 10.55 -15.72
N GLY A 70 4.63 9.69 -14.81
CA GLY A 70 5.86 9.84 -14.04
C GLY A 70 7.14 9.54 -14.82
N GLY A 71 7.06 9.13 -16.08
CA GLY A 71 8.20 8.84 -16.95
C GLY A 71 8.98 7.57 -16.56
N LYS A 72 8.37 6.66 -15.78
CA LYS A 72 9.01 5.42 -15.32
C LYS A 72 8.06 4.23 -15.59
N PRO A 73 7.89 3.80 -16.85
CA PRO A 73 7.16 2.58 -17.16
C PRO A 73 7.83 1.39 -16.44
N ARG A 74 6.99 0.44 -16.00
CA ARG A 74 7.43 -0.77 -15.29
C ARG A 74 6.96 -2.01 -16.05
N ASP A 75 7.57 -3.14 -15.75
CA ASP A 75 7.22 -4.41 -16.38
C ASP A 75 5.97 -5.04 -15.75
N ASP A 76 5.27 -5.91 -16.49
CA ASP A 76 4.05 -6.57 -16.00
C ASP A 76 4.20 -7.33 -14.65
N PRO A 77 5.31 -8.05 -14.36
CA PRO A 77 5.49 -8.72 -13.06
C PRO A 77 5.54 -7.75 -11.87
N PHE A 78 5.99 -6.51 -12.09
CA PHE A 78 5.97 -5.47 -11.07
C PHE A 78 4.53 -5.08 -10.73
N TYR A 79 3.69 -4.91 -11.75
CA TYR A 79 2.26 -4.62 -11.55
C TYR A 79 1.55 -5.78 -10.87
N GLU A 80 1.82 -7.04 -11.24
CA GLU A 80 1.21 -8.20 -10.59
C GLU A 80 1.50 -8.23 -9.09
N LYS A 81 2.75 -8.02 -8.69
CA LYS A 81 3.13 -7.99 -7.27
C LYS A 81 2.42 -6.88 -6.48
N ILE A 82 2.28 -5.68 -7.09
CA ILE A 82 1.56 -4.57 -6.47
C ILE A 82 0.07 -4.87 -6.38
N MET A 83 -0.51 -5.45 -7.44
CA MET A 83 -1.91 -5.83 -7.48
C MET A 83 -2.25 -6.84 -6.40
N ASP A 84 -1.41 -7.87 -6.21
CA ASP A 84 -1.62 -8.87 -5.17
C ASP A 84 -1.59 -8.24 -3.77
N ASP A 85 -0.67 -7.32 -3.48
CA ASP A 85 -0.60 -6.63 -2.19
C ASP A 85 -1.80 -5.70 -1.95
N ILE A 86 -2.23 -4.96 -2.99
CA ILE A 86 -3.40 -4.08 -2.91
C ILE A 86 -4.65 -4.90 -2.59
N PHE A 87 -4.91 -5.98 -3.34
CA PHE A 87 -6.09 -6.80 -3.13
C PHE A 87 -6.02 -7.52 -1.79
N TYR A 88 -4.88 -8.11 -1.43
CA TYR A 88 -4.71 -8.74 -0.12
C TYR A 88 -5.03 -7.82 1.07
N LYS A 89 -4.77 -6.51 0.94
CA LYS A 89 -5.00 -5.51 1.99
C LYS A 89 -6.38 -4.86 1.99
N ASN A 90 -7.08 -4.84 0.86
CA ASN A 90 -8.30 -4.05 0.68
C ASN A 90 -9.52 -4.91 0.32
N ASP A 91 -9.34 -6.01 -0.40
CA ASP A 91 -10.40 -6.99 -0.70
C ASP A 91 -10.62 -7.87 0.54
N GLY A 92 -11.50 -7.38 1.42
CA GLY A 92 -11.72 -7.94 2.74
C GLY A 92 -12.62 -9.16 2.71
N ASP A 93 -13.58 -9.19 1.78
CA ASP A 93 -14.47 -10.33 1.57
C ASP A 93 -13.96 -11.35 0.54
N ARG A 94 -12.85 -11.03 -0.14
CA ARG A 94 -12.14 -11.89 -1.11
C ARG A 94 -12.98 -12.21 -2.34
N ASP A 95 -13.83 -11.28 -2.75
CA ASP A 95 -14.66 -11.41 -3.94
C ASP A 95 -13.90 -11.09 -5.25
N GLY A 96 -12.66 -10.59 -5.13
CA GLY A 96 -11.79 -10.27 -6.24
C GLY A 96 -12.01 -8.88 -6.84
N VAL A 97 -12.81 -8.04 -6.19
CA VAL A 97 -12.96 -6.61 -6.46
C VAL A 97 -12.72 -5.80 -5.18
N ILE A 98 -12.59 -4.49 -5.30
CA ILE A 98 -12.52 -3.59 -4.14
C ILE A 98 -13.74 -2.69 -4.19
N SER A 99 -14.70 -2.93 -3.32
CA SER A 99 -15.90 -2.09 -3.22
C SER A 99 -15.55 -0.67 -2.73
N ALA A 100 -16.43 0.29 -3.00
CA ALA A 100 -16.29 1.65 -2.44
C ALA A 100 -16.19 1.66 -0.89
N LYS A 101 -16.82 0.69 -0.23
CA LYS A 101 -16.74 0.53 1.22
C LYS A 101 -15.33 0.11 1.63
N GLU A 102 -14.81 -0.94 1.01
CA GLU A 102 -13.47 -1.49 1.24
C GLU A 102 -12.35 -0.50 0.95
N TYR A 103 -12.49 0.25 -0.14
CA TYR A 103 -11.59 1.35 -0.47
C TYR A 103 -11.48 2.40 0.64
N ASN A 104 -12.53 2.55 1.46
CA ASN A 104 -12.62 3.53 2.53
C ASN A 104 -12.28 2.96 3.94
N ILE A 105 -11.93 1.67 4.07
CA ILE A 105 -11.72 1.01 5.38
C ILE A 105 -10.47 1.53 6.13
N TYR A 106 -9.60 2.31 5.50
CA TYR A 106 -8.47 2.96 6.19
C TYR A 106 -8.80 4.33 6.81
N HIS A 107 -10.02 4.55 7.28
CA HIS A 107 -10.17 5.39 8.47
C HIS A 107 -9.53 4.61 9.62
N HIS A 108 -8.22 4.76 9.78
CA HIS A 108 -7.56 4.48 11.04
C HIS A 108 -8.28 5.33 12.09
N ASP A 109 -9.13 4.71 12.90
CA ASP A 109 -9.39 5.18 14.25
C ASP A 109 -8.06 5.02 15.03
N GLU A 110 -7.11 5.92 14.77
CA GLU A 110 -6.12 6.27 15.77
C GLU A 110 -6.83 7.16 16.79
N LEU A 111 -7.42 6.50 17.80
CA LEU A 111 -7.71 7.11 19.10
C LEU A 111 -6.43 7.17 19.94
#